data_AF-A0A919BD34-F1
#
_entry.id   AF-A0A919BD34-F1
#
_cell.length_a   1.000
_cell.length_b   1.000
_cell.length_c   1.000
_cell.angle_alpha   90.00
_cell.angle_beta   90.00
_cell.angle_gamma   90.00
#
_symmetry.space_group_name_H-M   'P 1'
#
loop_
_entity.id
_entity.type
_entity.pdbx_description
1 polymer ?
#
loop_
_entity_poly.entity_id
_entity_poly.type
_entity_poly.pdbx_seq_one_letter_code
_entity_poly.pdbx_strand_id
1 'polypeptide(L)'
;MHNLLFALSSALTFPQQSDIYLEVVGSNNDAKDWAFFAPHENENVANQYVAEQIIAKGGVFVVLRQNGERLITLEIDNKKVVVDPNRIFTEIGRFATIAKLNPNIAKQPTLVAKAEQRAKQLSEFVLETLSGKEPPNTIVAVHNNSNGYTGDNKHGIGNVSIIRYQSKLTAGAQYLIDVAKGQYDEDDLYFVTNTADFNQMKSSGWNAVLQNPEVAHIPEEDDGSLSVYAEMKGYRYINVEAERITDGFGEDHLDVQMKMVDFTFALLEQNNNAN
;
A
#
# COMPACT_ATOMS: atom_id res chain seq x y z
N MET A 1 -1.73 -6.31 -20.38
CA MET A 1 -2.44 -6.98 -19.29
C MET A 1 -1.42 -7.79 -18.52
N HIS A 2 -1.01 -7.31 -17.34
CA HIS A 2 -0.13 -8.05 -16.43
C HIS A 2 -1.01 -8.82 -15.43
N ASN A 3 -1.72 -9.84 -15.93
CA ASN A 3 -2.49 -10.74 -15.07
C ASN A 3 -1.51 -11.72 -14.41
N LEU A 4 -1.73 -12.05 -13.14
CA LEU A 4 -0.99 -13.12 -12.49
C LEU A 4 -1.45 -14.44 -13.11
N LEU A 5 -0.61 -15.01 -13.98
CA LEU A 5 -0.87 -16.25 -14.71
C LEU A 5 -0.66 -17.46 -13.78
N PHE A 6 -1.49 -17.60 -12.75
CA PHE A 6 -1.54 -18.78 -11.89
C PHE A 6 -2.89 -19.47 -12.01
N ALA A 7 -2.88 -20.81 -12.04
CA ALA A 7 -4.10 -21.62 -11.96
C ALA A 7 -4.87 -21.47 -10.63
N LEU A 8 -4.31 -20.71 -9.68
CA LEU A 8 -4.82 -20.48 -8.33
C LEU A 8 -5.23 -19.01 -8.08
N SER A 9 -5.23 -18.14 -9.10
CA SER A 9 -5.80 -16.79 -8.96
C SER A 9 -7.32 -16.81 -9.22
N SER A 10 -8.06 -16.00 -8.47
CA SER A 10 -9.48 -15.74 -8.68
C SER A 10 -9.74 -14.23 -8.83
N ALA A 11 -10.81 -13.86 -9.50
CA ALA A 11 -11.20 -12.47 -9.67
C ALA A 11 -12.53 -12.20 -8.95
N LEU A 12 -12.52 -11.28 -7.99
CA LEU A 12 -13.72 -10.80 -7.31
C LEU A 12 -14.10 -9.43 -7.86
N THR A 13 -15.18 -9.37 -8.63
CA THR A 13 -15.68 -8.11 -9.20
C THR A 13 -16.31 -7.24 -8.12
N PHE A 14 -15.95 -5.95 -8.12
CA PHE A 14 -16.56 -4.97 -7.23
C PHE A 14 -18.04 -4.79 -7.58
N PRO A 15 -19.00 -5.10 -6.67
CA PRO A 15 -20.41 -5.17 -7.03
C PRO A 15 -21.01 -3.86 -7.55
N GLN A 16 -20.47 -2.72 -7.11
CA GLN A 16 -20.98 -1.41 -7.47
C GLN A 16 -20.45 -0.89 -8.81
N GLN A 17 -19.39 -1.51 -9.35
CA GLN A 17 -18.79 -1.09 -10.62
C GLN A 17 -17.90 -2.22 -11.19
N SER A 18 -18.36 -2.83 -12.29
CA SER A 18 -17.85 -4.12 -12.78
C SER A 18 -16.47 -4.10 -13.43
N ASP A 19 -15.96 -2.93 -13.84
CA ASP A 19 -14.60 -2.79 -14.36
C ASP A 19 -13.54 -2.70 -13.25
N ILE A 20 -13.95 -2.60 -11.98
CA ILE A 20 -13.07 -2.71 -10.82
C ILE A 20 -13.16 -4.14 -10.27
N TYR A 21 -12.03 -4.78 -10.03
CA TYR A 21 -12.00 -6.11 -9.43
C TYR A 21 -10.74 -6.33 -8.59
N LEU A 22 -10.80 -7.33 -7.72
CA LEU A 22 -9.67 -7.82 -6.95
C LEU A 22 -9.20 -9.12 -7.57
N GLU A 23 -7.94 -9.16 -7.99
CA GLU A 23 -7.25 -10.40 -8.31
C GLU A 23 -6.69 -10.98 -7.00
N VAL A 24 -7.09 -12.20 -6.66
CA VAL A 24 -6.81 -12.83 -5.37
C VAL A 24 -6.04 -14.12 -5.58
N VAL A 25 -4.88 -14.23 -4.92
CA VAL A 25 -4.05 -15.44 -4.86
C VAL A 25 -4.02 -15.96 -3.42
N GLY A 26 -4.13 -17.27 -3.24
CA GLY A 26 -4.14 -17.89 -1.92
C GLY A 26 -5.52 -17.85 -1.26
N SER A 27 -5.56 -17.83 0.07
CA SER A 27 -6.79 -17.90 0.86
C SER A 27 -6.70 -17.05 2.12
N ASN A 28 -7.70 -16.19 2.33
CA ASN A 28 -7.90 -15.43 3.56
C ASN A 28 -8.55 -16.26 4.69
N ASN A 29 -8.80 -17.55 4.45
CA ASN A 29 -9.24 -18.52 5.46
C ASN A 29 -8.13 -19.51 5.83
N ASP A 30 -6.91 -19.28 5.38
CA ASP A 30 -5.74 -20.02 5.83
C ASP A 30 -5.49 -19.77 7.33
N ALA A 31 -4.77 -20.67 7.99
CA ALA A 31 -4.29 -20.46 9.36
C ALA A 31 -3.20 -19.38 9.46
N LYS A 32 -2.76 -18.81 8.33
CA LYS A 32 -1.81 -17.71 8.30
C LYS A 32 -2.48 -16.39 8.64
N ASP A 33 -1.82 -15.66 9.52
CA ASP A 33 -2.31 -14.45 10.15
C ASP A 33 -1.82 -13.16 9.44
N TRP A 34 -1.58 -13.28 8.14
CA TRP A 34 -1.09 -12.20 7.29
C TRP A 34 -1.87 -12.11 5.98
N ALA A 35 -2.05 -10.88 5.51
CA ALA A 35 -2.64 -10.59 4.20
C ALA A 35 -1.78 -9.57 3.46
N PHE A 36 -1.55 -9.81 2.17
CA PHE A 36 -0.78 -8.94 1.29
C PHE A 36 -1.72 -8.15 0.38
N PHE A 37 -1.38 -6.90 0.10
CA PHE A 37 -2.16 -6.02 -0.76
C PHE A 37 -1.29 -5.19 -1.70
N ALA A 38 -1.64 -5.17 -2.99
CA ALA A 38 -1.08 -4.26 -3.98
C ALA A 38 -2.18 -3.29 -4.45
N PRO A 39 -2.21 -2.04 -3.97
CA PRO A 39 -3.28 -1.08 -4.27
C PRO A 39 -3.21 -0.45 -5.66
N HIS A 40 -2.00 -0.27 -6.22
CA HIS A 40 -1.79 0.43 -7.48
C HIS A 40 -1.46 -0.56 -8.59
N GLU A 41 -2.26 -0.58 -9.65
CA GLU A 41 -2.14 -1.60 -10.67
C GLU A 41 -0.84 -1.49 -11.50
N ASN A 42 -0.32 -0.26 -11.63
CA ASN A 42 0.94 0.01 -12.33
C ASN A 42 2.19 -0.21 -11.46
N GLU A 43 2.04 -0.57 -10.19
CA GLU A 43 3.13 -0.92 -9.27
C GLU A 43 3.13 -2.44 -9.09
N ASN A 44 3.67 -3.15 -10.08
CA ASN A 44 3.49 -4.59 -10.20
C ASN A 44 4.78 -5.39 -10.39
N VAL A 45 5.95 -4.77 -10.19
CA VAL A 45 7.27 -5.36 -10.48
C VAL A 45 7.44 -6.69 -9.75
N ALA A 46 7.18 -6.73 -8.44
CA ALA A 46 7.29 -7.96 -7.65
C ALA A 46 5.97 -8.75 -7.46
N ASN A 47 4.85 -8.34 -8.08
CA ASN A 47 3.55 -8.97 -7.81
C ASN A 47 3.54 -10.47 -8.13
N GLN A 48 4.23 -10.89 -9.21
CA GLN A 48 4.36 -12.31 -9.53
C GLN A 48 5.11 -13.07 -8.43
N TYR A 49 6.24 -12.52 -7.96
CA TYR A 49 7.03 -13.15 -6.91
C TYR A 49 6.27 -13.26 -5.58
N VAL A 50 5.54 -12.20 -5.21
CA VAL A 50 4.68 -12.21 -4.01
C VAL A 50 3.61 -13.29 -4.11
N ALA A 51 2.97 -13.44 -5.28
CA ALA A 51 2.00 -14.49 -5.53
C ALA A 51 2.62 -15.90 -5.38
N GLU A 52 3.83 -16.12 -5.90
CA GLU A 52 4.57 -17.39 -5.75
C GLU A 52 4.86 -17.70 -4.28
N GLN A 53 5.29 -16.69 -3.50
CA GLN A 53 5.52 -16.86 -2.06
C GLN A 53 4.23 -17.18 -1.30
N ILE A 54 3.11 -16.56 -1.64
CA ILE A 54 1.81 -16.87 -1.02
C ILE A 54 1.35 -18.29 -1.35
N ILE A 55 1.55 -18.76 -2.59
CA ILE A 55 1.25 -20.15 -2.95
C ILE A 55 2.12 -21.12 -2.12
N ALA A 56 3.38 -20.78 -1.90
CA ALA A 56 4.32 -21.63 -1.17
C ALA A 56 4.12 -21.61 0.35
N LYS A 57 3.82 -20.43 0.92
CA LYS A 57 3.82 -20.18 2.38
C LYS A 57 2.44 -20.03 2.98
N GLY A 58 1.40 -19.85 2.17
CA GLY A 58 0.04 -19.60 2.62
C GLY A 58 -0.27 -18.12 2.89
N GLY A 59 -1.52 -17.87 3.28
CA GLY A 59 -2.12 -16.53 3.38
C GLY A 59 -2.79 -16.09 2.08
N VAL A 60 -3.05 -14.78 1.98
CA VAL A 60 -3.72 -14.18 0.81
C VAL A 60 -2.92 -13.02 0.24
N PHE A 61 -2.93 -12.88 -1.08
CA PHE A 61 -2.48 -11.69 -1.78
C PHE A 61 -3.61 -11.15 -2.65
N VAL A 62 -3.90 -9.87 -2.48
CA VAL A 62 -4.98 -9.16 -3.15
C VAL A 62 -4.37 -8.04 -3.99
N VAL A 63 -4.68 -8.00 -5.27
CA VAL A 63 -4.28 -6.92 -6.19
C VAL A 63 -5.52 -6.20 -6.67
N LEU A 64 -5.57 -4.87 -6.48
CA LEU A 64 -6.64 -4.05 -7.01
C LEU A 64 -6.42 -3.77 -8.50
N ARG A 65 -7.44 -4.02 -9.32
CA ARG A 65 -7.38 -3.91 -10.78
C ARG A 65 -8.52 -3.05 -11.32
N GLN A 66 -8.23 -2.30 -12.38
CA GLN A 66 -9.19 -1.63 -13.23
C GLN A 66 -8.67 -1.50 -14.68
N ASN A 67 -7.67 -0.65 -14.92
CA ASN A 67 -7.24 -0.23 -16.25
C ASN A 67 -5.72 -0.12 -16.43
N GLY A 68 -4.94 -0.68 -15.50
CA GLY A 68 -3.48 -0.66 -15.54
C GLY A 68 -2.84 0.60 -14.97
N GLU A 69 -3.62 1.49 -14.35
CA GLU A 69 -3.15 2.79 -13.84
C GLU A 69 -2.96 2.79 -12.31
N ARG A 70 -2.29 3.83 -11.80
CA ARG A 70 -2.18 4.06 -10.36
C ARG A 70 -3.52 4.41 -9.71
N LEU A 71 -4.29 5.28 -10.36
CA LEU A 71 -5.51 5.85 -9.81
C LEU A 71 -6.74 5.08 -10.29
N ILE A 72 -7.73 4.95 -9.40
CA ILE A 72 -9.01 4.31 -9.71
C ILE A 72 -10.02 5.37 -10.14
N THR A 73 -10.80 5.06 -11.16
CA THR A 73 -11.91 5.89 -11.62
C THR A 73 -13.24 5.28 -11.17
N LEU A 74 -13.97 5.99 -10.33
CA LEU A 74 -15.32 5.66 -9.88
C LEU A 74 -16.37 6.31 -10.79
N GLU A 75 -17.38 5.55 -11.21
CA GLU A 75 -18.52 6.04 -11.98
C GLU A 75 -19.69 6.42 -11.05
N ILE A 76 -19.98 7.72 -10.97
CA ILE A 76 -21.00 8.31 -10.10
C ILE A 76 -21.92 9.19 -10.95
N ASP A 77 -23.20 8.82 -11.09
CA ASP A 77 -24.19 9.59 -11.89
C ASP A 77 -23.67 9.98 -13.29
N ASN A 78 -23.04 9.05 -14.02
CA ASN A 78 -22.38 9.27 -15.33
C ASN A 78 -21.20 10.27 -15.31
N LYS A 79 -20.64 10.57 -14.13
CA LYS A 79 -19.39 11.31 -13.95
C LYS A 79 -18.28 10.36 -13.53
N LYS A 80 -17.09 10.61 -14.03
CA LYS A 80 -15.85 9.95 -13.59
C LYS A 80 -15.27 10.72 -12.42
N VAL A 81 -15.05 10.04 -11.30
CA VAL A 81 -14.41 10.58 -10.10
C VAL A 81 -13.16 9.76 -9.82
N VAL A 82 -11.99 10.40 -9.85
CA VAL A 82 -10.70 9.73 -9.68
C VAL A 82 -10.31 9.72 -8.19
N VAL A 83 -9.84 8.59 -7.68
CA VAL A 83 -9.33 8.46 -6.32
C VAL A 83 -8.00 7.71 -6.34
N ASP A 84 -7.10 8.05 -5.43
CA ASP A 84 -5.95 7.19 -5.10
C ASP A 84 -6.46 6.05 -4.19
N PRO A 85 -6.32 4.77 -4.59
CA PRO A 85 -6.87 3.65 -3.84
C PRO A 85 -6.12 3.37 -2.52
N ASN A 86 -4.94 3.93 -2.31
CA ASN A 86 -4.29 3.94 -1.00
C ASN A 86 -4.62 5.23 -0.24
N ARG A 87 -5.76 5.89 -0.52
CA ARG A 87 -6.21 7.09 0.21
C ARG A 87 -7.71 7.01 0.56
N ILE A 88 -8.30 5.81 0.55
CA ILE A 88 -9.75 5.59 0.74
C ILE A 88 -10.14 4.86 2.04
N PHE A 89 -9.17 4.51 2.88
CA PHE A 89 -9.41 3.65 4.05
C PHE A 89 -9.99 4.41 5.25
N THR A 90 -9.80 5.73 5.32
CA THR A 90 -10.44 6.60 6.33
C THR A 90 -11.42 7.56 5.67
N GLU A 91 -12.37 8.09 6.44
CA GLU A 91 -13.33 9.07 5.95
C GLU A 91 -12.65 10.37 5.51
N ILE A 92 -11.71 10.88 6.32
CA ILE A 92 -10.91 12.07 6.02
C ILE A 92 -10.15 11.88 4.71
N GLY A 93 -9.48 10.73 4.56
CA GLY A 93 -8.78 10.33 3.35
C GLY A 93 -9.67 10.35 2.11
N ARG A 94 -10.85 9.73 2.17
CA ARG A 94 -11.80 9.68 1.05
C ARG A 94 -12.21 11.06 0.59
N PHE A 95 -12.58 11.96 1.51
CA PHE A 95 -12.92 13.33 1.14
C PHE A 95 -11.71 14.08 0.56
N ALA A 96 -10.53 13.93 1.16
CA ALA A 96 -9.31 14.61 0.71
C ALA A 96 -8.87 14.16 -0.69
N THR A 97 -8.87 12.85 -0.98
CA THR A 97 -8.47 12.32 -2.29
C THR A 97 -9.44 12.76 -3.40
N ILE A 98 -10.76 12.74 -3.12
CA ILE A 98 -11.78 13.24 -4.05
C ILE A 98 -11.57 14.73 -4.34
N ALA A 99 -11.38 15.54 -3.30
CA ALA A 99 -11.20 16.99 -3.44
C ALA A 99 -9.94 17.34 -4.24
N LYS A 100 -8.83 16.67 -3.94
CA LYS A 100 -7.51 16.89 -4.56
C LYS A 100 -7.49 16.51 -6.04
N LEU A 101 -8.03 15.34 -6.38
CA LEU A 101 -7.94 14.78 -7.74
C LEU A 101 -9.08 15.26 -8.64
N ASN A 102 -10.16 15.81 -8.08
CA ASN A 102 -11.35 16.23 -8.82
C ASN A 102 -11.81 17.65 -8.43
N PRO A 103 -11.01 18.70 -8.71
CA PRO A 103 -11.30 20.07 -8.26
C PRO A 103 -12.65 20.63 -8.76
N ASN A 104 -13.18 20.12 -9.88
CA ASN A 104 -14.49 20.49 -10.39
C ASN A 104 -15.65 19.77 -9.69
N ILE A 105 -15.42 18.54 -9.20
CA ILE A 105 -16.40 17.75 -8.45
C ILE A 105 -16.43 18.20 -7.00
N ALA A 106 -15.29 18.63 -6.44
CA ALA A 106 -15.17 19.15 -5.07
C ALA A 106 -16.16 20.29 -4.74
N LYS A 107 -16.67 20.99 -5.78
CA LYS A 107 -17.65 22.08 -5.66
C LYS A 107 -19.11 21.62 -5.69
N GLN A 108 -19.36 20.31 -5.76
CA GLN A 108 -20.69 19.70 -5.90
C GLN A 108 -20.97 18.76 -4.73
N PRO A 109 -21.51 19.25 -3.59
CA PRO A 109 -21.61 18.48 -2.34
C PRO A 109 -22.32 17.13 -2.49
N THR A 110 -23.42 17.07 -3.26
CA THR A 110 -24.15 15.82 -3.50
C THR A 110 -23.32 14.79 -4.26
N LEU A 111 -22.53 15.23 -5.25
CA LEU A 111 -21.67 14.33 -6.02
C LEU A 111 -20.48 13.85 -5.19
N VAL A 112 -19.91 14.74 -4.37
CA VAL A 112 -18.85 14.39 -3.41
C VAL A 112 -19.34 13.34 -2.42
N ALA A 113 -20.52 13.50 -1.81
CA ALA A 113 -21.06 12.52 -0.87
C ALA A 113 -21.30 11.14 -1.52
N LYS A 114 -21.78 11.10 -2.76
CA LYS A 114 -21.94 9.83 -3.49
C LYS A 114 -20.60 9.19 -3.85
N ALA A 115 -19.61 9.99 -4.23
CA ALA A 115 -18.26 9.52 -4.53
C ALA A 115 -17.55 8.99 -3.29
N GLU A 116 -17.68 9.68 -2.15
CA GLU A 116 -17.16 9.22 -0.87
C GLU A 116 -17.79 7.88 -0.47
N GLN A 117 -19.12 7.76 -0.57
CA GLN A 117 -19.81 6.51 -0.28
C GLN A 117 -19.35 5.36 -1.19
N ARG A 118 -19.08 5.62 -2.47
CA ARG A 118 -18.54 4.61 -3.39
C ARG A 118 -17.10 4.23 -3.05
N ALA A 119 -16.26 5.20 -2.69
CA ALA A 119 -14.90 4.96 -2.24
C ALA A 119 -14.88 4.16 -0.93
N LYS A 120 -15.84 4.41 -0.02
CA LYS A 120 -16.04 3.62 1.20
C LYS A 120 -16.40 2.17 0.88
N GLN A 121 -17.34 1.95 -0.04
CA GLN A 121 -17.71 0.61 -0.48
C GLN A 121 -16.53 -0.14 -1.10
N LEU A 122 -15.68 0.56 -1.85
CA LEU A 122 -14.48 -0.04 -2.42
C LEU A 122 -13.44 -0.40 -1.35
N SER A 123 -13.23 0.46 -0.35
CA SER A 123 -12.31 0.14 0.74
C SER A 123 -12.83 -1.01 1.60
N GLU A 124 -14.13 -1.06 1.89
CA GLU A 124 -14.77 -2.19 2.57
C GLU A 124 -14.61 -3.50 1.78
N PHE A 125 -14.82 -3.47 0.46
CA PHE A 125 -14.62 -4.63 -0.40
C PHE A 125 -13.19 -5.18 -0.37
N VAL A 126 -12.19 -4.28 -0.35
CA VAL A 126 -10.77 -4.65 -0.18
C VAL A 126 -10.54 -5.27 1.19
N LEU A 127 -10.98 -4.61 2.26
CA LEU A 127 -10.76 -5.05 3.64
C LEU A 127 -11.42 -6.40 3.95
N GLU A 128 -12.65 -6.62 3.46
CA GLU A 128 -13.34 -7.91 3.56
C GLU A 128 -12.57 -9.02 2.85
N THR A 129 -12.01 -8.73 1.68
CA THR A 129 -11.21 -9.69 0.90
C THR A 129 -9.88 -10.01 1.60
N LEU A 130 -9.27 -9.04 2.28
CA LEU A 130 -8.09 -9.29 3.11
C LEU A 130 -8.40 -10.09 4.39
N SER A 131 -9.62 -9.99 4.92
CA SER A 131 -9.98 -10.48 6.26
C SER A 131 -10.60 -11.87 6.33
N GLY A 132 -11.22 -12.39 5.27
CA GLY A 132 -11.83 -13.73 5.35
C GLY A 132 -12.85 -13.85 6.51
N LYS A 133 -12.71 -14.87 7.37
CA LYS A 133 -13.56 -15.04 8.56
C LYS A 133 -13.20 -14.14 9.73
N GLU A 134 -11.90 -13.90 9.94
CA GLU A 134 -11.36 -13.12 11.05
C GLU A 134 -10.24 -12.22 10.50
N PRO A 135 -10.21 -10.91 10.84
CA PRO A 135 -9.19 -9.99 10.32
C PRO A 135 -7.76 -10.49 10.58
N PRO A 136 -6.81 -10.27 9.64
CA PRO A 136 -5.41 -10.62 9.88
C PRO A 136 -4.82 -9.71 10.95
N ASN A 137 -3.89 -10.22 11.76
CA ASN A 137 -3.13 -9.39 12.66
C ASN A 137 -2.05 -8.58 11.92
N THR A 138 -1.58 -9.06 10.75
CA THR A 138 -0.59 -8.35 9.93
C THR A 138 -1.07 -8.07 8.51
N ILE A 139 -0.97 -6.82 8.07
CA ILE A 139 -1.20 -6.40 6.68
C ILE A 139 0.14 -6.00 6.07
N VAL A 140 0.45 -6.56 4.90
CA VAL A 140 1.63 -6.20 4.12
C VAL A 140 1.21 -5.52 2.84
N ALA A 141 1.60 -4.26 2.63
CA ALA A 141 1.43 -3.58 1.36
C ALA A 141 2.68 -3.76 0.49
N VAL A 142 2.49 -4.00 -0.80
CA VAL A 142 3.56 -4.07 -1.78
C VAL A 142 3.37 -2.95 -2.79
N HIS A 143 4.41 -2.16 -2.95
CA HIS A 143 4.41 -0.95 -3.74
C HIS A 143 5.68 -0.85 -4.57
N ASN A 144 5.64 0.00 -5.58
CA ASN A 144 6.82 0.44 -6.29
C ASN A 144 6.79 1.96 -6.38
N ASN A 145 7.96 2.58 -6.29
CA ASN A 145 8.11 4.02 -6.42
C ASN A 145 9.03 4.35 -7.59
N SER A 146 9.24 5.65 -7.83
CA SER A 146 10.07 6.11 -8.95
C SER A 146 11.42 6.58 -8.43
N ASN A 147 12.42 6.54 -9.31
CA ASN A 147 13.76 7.04 -9.03
C ASN A 147 13.77 8.47 -8.48
N GLY A 148 14.41 8.60 -7.33
CA GLY A 148 14.59 9.80 -6.56
C GLY A 148 13.28 10.50 -6.18
N TYR A 149 13.40 11.78 -5.85
CA TYR A 149 12.24 12.58 -5.51
C TYR A 149 12.29 13.98 -6.09
N THR A 150 11.11 14.53 -6.38
CA THR A 150 11.02 15.89 -6.89
C THR A 150 11.71 16.87 -5.94
N GLY A 151 12.74 17.56 -6.44
CA GLY A 151 13.55 18.52 -5.68
C GLY A 151 14.85 17.96 -5.07
N ASP A 152 15.27 16.76 -5.47
CA ASP A 152 16.53 16.13 -5.04
C ASP A 152 17.81 16.68 -5.73
N ASN A 153 17.66 17.56 -6.73
CA ASN A 153 18.73 18.04 -7.62
C ASN A 153 19.41 16.96 -8.49
N LYS A 154 18.78 15.78 -8.63
CA LYS A 154 19.21 14.66 -9.47
C LYS A 154 18.18 14.28 -10.54
N HIS A 155 17.16 15.11 -10.73
CA HIS A 155 16.03 14.87 -11.64
C HIS A 155 15.10 13.74 -11.21
N GLY A 156 15.08 13.39 -9.92
CA GLY A 156 14.12 12.42 -9.40
C GLY A 156 12.68 12.86 -9.60
N ILE A 157 11.81 11.90 -9.90
CA ILE A 157 10.40 12.14 -10.24
C ILE A 157 9.43 11.56 -9.20
N GLY A 158 9.94 10.80 -8.24
CA GLY A 158 9.16 10.20 -7.17
C GLY A 158 8.82 11.16 -6.02
N ASN A 159 8.25 10.57 -4.97
CA ASN A 159 7.87 11.23 -3.73
C ASN A 159 8.17 10.42 -2.46
N VAL A 160 8.74 9.22 -2.63
CA VAL A 160 9.16 8.25 -1.61
C VAL A 160 10.67 8.10 -1.77
N SER A 161 11.42 8.35 -0.69
CA SER A 161 12.87 8.13 -0.60
C SER A 161 13.25 8.21 0.87
N ILE A 162 14.20 7.40 1.32
CA ILE A 162 14.69 7.43 2.70
C ILE A 162 15.30 8.79 3.04
N ILE A 163 15.97 9.45 2.09
CA ILE A 163 16.56 10.78 2.27
C ILE A 163 15.47 11.83 2.47
N ARG A 164 14.38 11.70 1.70
CA ARG A 164 13.21 12.58 1.86
C ARG A 164 12.54 12.38 3.21
N TYR A 165 12.37 11.13 3.68
CA TYR A 165 11.82 10.87 5.02
C TYR A 165 12.72 11.41 6.14
N GLN A 166 14.05 11.25 6.03
CA GLN A 166 14.99 11.86 6.98
C GLN A 166 14.84 13.39 7.02
N SER A 167 14.70 14.03 5.87
CA SER A 167 14.51 15.47 5.77
C SER A 167 13.20 15.92 6.42
N LYS A 168 12.11 15.17 6.20
CA LYS A 168 10.80 15.46 6.82
C LYS A 168 10.82 15.27 8.33
N LEU A 169 11.42 14.19 8.83
CA LEU A 169 11.58 13.97 10.27
C LEU A 169 12.39 15.11 10.90
N THR A 170 13.50 15.51 10.27
CA THR A 170 14.32 16.66 10.73
C THR A 170 13.53 17.97 10.75
N ALA A 171 12.62 18.15 9.79
CA ALA A 171 11.72 19.30 9.70
C ALA A 171 10.53 19.24 10.68
N GLY A 172 10.41 18.19 11.50
CA GLY A 172 9.37 18.06 12.52
C GLY A 172 8.06 17.44 12.03
N ALA A 173 8.10 16.61 10.97
CA ALA A 173 6.94 15.83 10.55
C ALA A 173 6.40 14.96 11.69
N GLN A 174 5.13 15.14 12.06
CA GLN A 174 4.55 14.48 13.22
C GLN A 174 4.15 13.02 12.95
N TYR A 175 3.87 12.67 11.70
CA TYR A 175 3.54 11.29 11.30
C TYR A 175 4.71 10.30 11.35
N LEU A 176 5.92 10.74 11.73
CA LEU A 176 7.13 9.91 11.81
C LEU A 176 7.71 9.94 13.23
N ILE A 177 8.24 8.81 13.70
CA ILE A 177 9.04 8.78 14.95
C ILE A 177 10.50 8.40 14.75
N ASP A 178 10.85 7.62 13.73
CA ASP A 178 12.24 7.30 13.42
C ASP A 178 12.43 6.95 11.93
N VAL A 179 13.65 7.13 11.45
CA VAL A 179 14.07 6.79 10.08
C VAL A 179 15.49 6.21 10.12
N ALA A 180 15.67 5.02 9.56
CA ALA A 180 16.96 4.35 9.44
C ALA A 180 17.39 4.30 7.97
N LYS A 181 18.55 4.88 7.66
CA LYS A 181 19.21 4.70 6.36
C LYS A 181 20.13 3.48 6.41
N GLY A 182 19.85 2.53 5.53
CA GLY A 182 20.62 1.32 5.30
C GLY A 182 21.63 1.46 4.16
N GLN A 183 21.94 0.33 3.53
CA GLN A 183 22.93 0.22 2.46
C GLN A 183 22.34 0.18 1.04
N TYR A 184 21.01 0.01 0.93
CA TYR A 184 20.31 -0.08 -0.35
C TYR A 184 19.98 1.30 -0.92
N ASP A 185 19.52 1.32 -2.16
CA ASP A 185 19.11 2.54 -2.85
C ASP A 185 18.10 3.34 -2.01
N GLU A 186 18.10 4.68 -2.16
CA GLU A 186 17.24 5.54 -1.36
C GLU A 186 15.74 5.26 -1.53
N ASP A 187 15.36 4.67 -2.65
CA ASP A 187 13.98 4.37 -3.01
C ASP A 187 13.55 2.95 -2.59
N ASP A 188 14.51 2.09 -2.20
CA ASP A 188 14.23 0.76 -1.64
C ASP A 188 14.11 0.83 -0.12
N LEU A 189 12.87 0.89 0.40
CA LEU A 189 12.64 1.10 1.82
C LEU A 189 11.41 0.36 2.36
N TYR A 190 11.42 0.14 3.67
CA TYR A 190 10.22 -0.25 4.40
C TYR A 190 9.57 0.94 5.07
N PHE A 191 8.24 0.94 5.11
CA PHE A 191 7.47 1.82 5.98
C PHE A 191 6.60 0.97 6.90
N VAL A 192 6.79 1.08 8.22
CA VAL A 192 6.19 0.16 9.19
C VAL A 192 5.53 0.89 10.35
N THR A 193 4.59 0.21 11.01
CA THR A 193 3.96 0.69 12.26
C THR A 193 4.57 0.06 13.51
N ASN A 194 5.19 -1.10 13.38
CA ASN A 194 5.73 -1.84 14.51
C ASN A 194 7.21 -1.54 14.77
N THR A 195 7.54 -1.11 16.00
CA THR A 195 8.92 -0.79 16.41
C THR A 195 9.87 -1.99 16.36
N ALA A 196 9.40 -3.21 16.63
CA ALA A 196 10.25 -4.40 16.56
C ALA A 196 10.63 -4.72 15.11
N ASP A 197 9.71 -4.57 14.16
CA ASP A 197 9.99 -4.70 12.73
C ASP A 197 11.00 -3.66 12.26
N PHE A 198 10.78 -2.39 12.62
CA PHE A 198 11.71 -1.31 12.32
C PHE A 198 13.12 -1.61 12.82
N ASN A 199 13.25 -2.06 14.07
CA ASN A 199 14.55 -2.39 14.65
C ASN A 199 15.22 -3.58 13.96
N GLN A 200 14.46 -4.60 13.55
CA GLN A 200 14.99 -5.73 12.79
C GLN A 200 15.42 -5.33 11.37
N MET A 201 14.65 -4.46 10.71
CA MET A 201 15.02 -3.92 9.40
C MET A 201 16.30 -3.09 9.47
N LYS A 202 16.36 -2.19 10.46
CA LYS A 202 17.54 -1.36 10.75
C LYS A 202 18.78 -2.20 11.03
N SER A 203 18.69 -3.21 11.89
CA SER A 203 19.82 -4.09 12.22
C SER A 203 20.25 -4.97 11.04
N SER A 204 19.33 -5.27 10.12
CA SER A 204 19.58 -6.01 8.89
C SER A 204 20.07 -5.13 7.72
N GLY A 205 20.26 -3.82 7.95
CA GLY A 205 20.82 -2.90 6.97
C GLY A 205 19.84 -2.39 5.91
N TRP A 206 18.54 -2.55 6.13
CA TRP A 206 17.49 -2.01 5.25
C TRP A 206 17.22 -0.53 5.54
N ASN A 207 16.80 0.22 4.53
CA ASN A 207 16.17 1.51 4.75
C ASN A 207 14.80 1.26 5.40
N ALA A 208 14.48 1.97 6.47
CA ALA A 208 13.23 1.79 7.18
C ALA A 208 12.70 3.11 7.74
N VAL A 209 11.39 3.24 7.74
CA VAL A 209 10.64 4.39 8.28
C VAL A 209 9.66 3.85 9.31
N LEU A 210 9.64 4.45 10.49
CA LEU A 210 8.70 4.11 11.55
C LEU A 210 7.63 5.20 11.67
N GLN A 211 6.38 4.80 11.41
CA GLN A 211 5.20 5.65 11.54
C GLN A 211 4.98 6.03 13.01
N ASN A 212 4.55 7.26 13.25
CA ASN A 212 4.09 7.68 14.56
C ASN A 212 2.66 7.13 14.80
N PRO A 213 2.39 6.41 15.91
CA PRO A 213 1.03 5.96 16.22
C PRO A 213 0.01 7.11 16.36
N GLU A 214 0.47 8.33 16.66
CA GLU A 214 -0.41 9.51 16.77
C GLU A 214 -1.18 9.84 15.47
N VAL A 215 -0.77 9.31 14.31
CA VAL A 215 -1.56 9.45 13.06
C VAL A 215 -2.97 8.87 13.19
N ALA A 216 -3.19 7.92 14.10
CA ALA A 216 -4.52 7.36 14.37
C ALA A 216 -5.44 8.34 15.12
N HIS A 217 -4.90 9.43 15.65
CA HIS A 217 -5.60 10.35 16.56
C HIS A 217 -5.53 11.82 16.11
N ILE A 218 -4.64 12.17 15.18
CA ILE A 218 -4.47 13.52 14.65
C ILE A 218 -5.07 13.58 13.23
N PRO A 219 -6.26 14.21 13.06
CA PRO A 219 -6.94 14.30 11.75
C PRO A 219 -6.09 14.90 10.64
N GLU A 220 -5.18 15.82 10.96
CA GLU A 220 -4.30 16.48 10.00
C GLU A 220 -3.21 15.55 9.43
N GLU A 221 -2.89 14.47 10.14
CA GLU A 221 -1.93 13.44 9.72
C GLU A 221 -2.62 12.21 9.12
N ASP A 222 -3.95 12.15 9.15
CA ASP A 222 -4.75 11.12 8.47
C ASP A 222 -4.79 11.38 6.96
N ASP A 223 -3.86 10.74 6.25
CA ASP A 223 -3.81 10.81 4.80
C ASP A 223 -4.74 9.81 4.10
N GLY A 224 -5.47 8.95 4.83
CA GLY A 224 -6.36 7.95 4.25
C GLY A 224 -5.71 6.64 3.83
N SER A 225 -4.42 6.47 4.09
CA SER A 225 -3.69 5.27 3.72
C SER A 225 -4.07 4.04 4.53
N LEU A 226 -3.74 2.87 3.97
CA LEU A 226 -3.90 1.60 4.67
C LEU A 226 -3.03 1.54 5.93
N SER A 227 -1.90 2.25 6.00
CA SER A 227 -1.05 2.31 7.20
C SER A 227 -1.70 3.10 8.34
N VAL A 228 -2.38 4.21 8.03
CA VAL A 228 -3.17 4.97 9.03
C VAL A 228 -4.35 4.14 9.51
N TYR A 229 -5.09 3.50 8.59
CA TYR A 229 -6.18 2.61 8.95
C TYR A 229 -5.71 1.43 9.81
N ALA A 230 -4.58 0.81 9.45
CA ALA A 230 -3.98 -0.28 10.21
C ALA A 230 -3.63 0.17 11.63
N GLU A 231 -3.01 1.35 11.80
CA GLU A 231 -2.75 1.93 13.12
C GLU A 231 -4.05 2.14 13.92
N MET A 232 -5.08 2.72 13.31
CA MET A 232 -6.39 2.94 13.94
C MET A 232 -7.08 1.64 14.38
N LYS A 233 -6.81 0.53 13.70
CA LYS A 233 -7.38 -0.79 14.03
C LYS A 233 -6.45 -1.68 14.86
N GLY A 234 -5.23 -1.24 15.13
CA GLY A 234 -4.22 -2.04 15.83
C GLY A 234 -3.66 -3.19 15.00
N TYR A 235 -3.74 -3.13 13.67
CA TYR A 235 -3.07 -4.08 12.79
C TYR A 235 -1.58 -3.75 12.69
N ARG A 236 -0.74 -4.78 12.76
CA ARG A 236 0.67 -4.66 12.39
C ARG A 236 0.74 -4.40 10.88
N TYR A 237 1.49 -3.39 10.47
CA TYR A 237 1.57 -2.99 9.07
C TYR A 237 3.01 -2.90 8.59
N ILE A 238 3.27 -3.48 7.42
CA ILE A 238 4.55 -3.42 6.71
C ILE A 238 4.28 -3.00 5.27
N ASN A 239 4.92 -1.94 4.80
CA ASN A 239 4.96 -1.59 3.39
C ASN A 239 6.35 -1.90 2.83
N VAL A 240 6.39 -2.60 1.69
CA VAL A 240 7.57 -2.88 0.90
C VAL A 240 7.59 -1.98 -0.33
N GLU A 241 8.49 -1.01 -0.36
CA GLU A 241 8.68 -0.05 -1.45
C GLU A 241 10.02 -0.32 -2.16
N ALA A 242 10.00 -0.39 -3.49
CA ALA A 242 11.23 -0.50 -4.29
C ALA A 242 11.10 0.29 -5.60
N GLU A 243 12.24 0.75 -6.13
CA GLU A 243 12.26 1.51 -7.38
C GLU A 243 11.68 0.69 -8.54
N ARG A 244 10.95 1.37 -9.42
CA ARG A 244 10.59 0.88 -10.74
C ARG A 244 10.82 1.93 -11.81
N ILE A 245 10.87 1.45 -13.05
CA ILE A 245 10.77 2.29 -14.23
C ILE A 245 9.41 3.01 -14.22
N THR A 246 9.45 4.33 -14.33
CA THR A 246 8.28 5.20 -14.46
C THR A 246 8.47 6.09 -15.69
N ASP A 247 7.57 5.95 -16.67
CA ASP A 247 7.62 6.70 -17.94
C ASP A 247 8.98 6.62 -18.68
N GLY A 248 9.67 5.48 -18.55
CA GLY A 248 10.98 5.24 -19.17
C GLY A 248 12.17 5.80 -18.39
N PHE A 249 11.97 6.26 -17.15
CA PHE A 249 13.00 6.75 -16.25
C PHE A 249 13.12 5.86 -15.00
N GLY A 250 14.35 5.65 -14.52
CA GLY A 250 14.67 4.75 -13.40
C GLY A 250 15.03 3.33 -13.84
N GLU A 251 15.05 2.42 -12.87
CA GLU A 251 15.33 0.99 -13.02
C GLU A 251 14.32 0.16 -12.21
N ASP A 252 14.03 -1.06 -12.67
CA ASP A 252 13.23 -2.00 -11.88
C ASP A 252 14.14 -2.71 -10.87
N HIS A 253 14.03 -2.35 -9.59
CA HIS A 253 14.79 -2.98 -8.51
C HIS A 253 14.19 -4.33 -8.08
N LEU A 254 13.77 -5.16 -9.04
CA LEU A 254 13.10 -6.44 -8.78
C LEU A 254 13.93 -7.36 -7.87
N ASP A 255 15.22 -7.52 -8.14
CA ASP A 255 16.12 -8.38 -7.35
C ASP A 255 16.23 -7.91 -5.88
N VAL A 256 16.12 -6.61 -5.63
CA VAL A 256 16.12 -6.05 -4.28
C VAL A 256 14.75 -6.24 -3.64
N GLN A 257 13.67 -5.95 -4.36
CA GLN A 257 12.31 -6.12 -3.88
C GLN A 257 12.01 -7.59 -3.52
N MET A 258 12.51 -8.56 -4.29
CA MET A 258 12.41 -9.98 -3.96
C MET A 258 13.08 -10.31 -2.61
N LYS A 259 14.27 -9.77 -2.35
CA LYS A 259 14.96 -9.94 -1.05
C LYS A 259 14.18 -9.29 0.09
N MET A 260 13.52 -8.16 -0.19
CA MET A 260 12.68 -7.50 0.79
C MET A 260 11.42 -8.33 1.11
N VAL A 261 10.79 -8.89 0.10
CA VAL A 261 9.67 -9.83 0.26
C VAL A 261 10.12 -11.07 1.05
N ASP A 262 11.26 -11.66 0.75
CA ASP A 262 11.82 -12.81 1.49
C ASP A 262 12.05 -12.48 2.96
N PHE A 263 12.66 -11.32 3.23
CA PHE A 263 12.89 -10.85 4.59
C PHE A 263 11.57 -10.61 5.34
N THR A 264 10.57 -10.06 4.67
CA THR A 264 9.23 -9.86 5.23
C THR A 264 8.61 -11.20 5.63
N PHE A 265 8.63 -12.21 4.76
CA PHE A 265 8.13 -13.54 5.12
C PHE A 265 8.91 -14.16 6.28
N ALA A 266 10.23 -14.00 6.33
CA ALA A 266 11.02 -14.48 7.46
C ALA A 266 10.61 -13.83 8.79
N LEU A 267 10.30 -12.54 8.81
CA LEU A 267 9.76 -11.85 10.00
C LEU A 267 8.38 -12.39 10.40
N LEU A 268 7.50 -12.58 9.41
CA LEU A 268 6.16 -13.10 9.62
C LEU A 268 6.17 -14.52 10.21
N GLU A 269 7.03 -15.40 9.68
CA GLU A 269 7.16 -16.79 10.13
C GLU A 269 7.77 -16.91 11.54
N GLN A 270 8.63 -15.97 11.96
CA GLN A 270 9.16 -15.94 13.34
C GLN A 270 8.07 -15.66 14.37
N ASN A 271 7.16 -14.73 14.08
CA ASN A 271 6.08 -14.35 15.00
C ASN A 271 5.01 -15.42 15.14
N ASN A 272 4.76 -16.22 14.09
CA ASN A 272 3.82 -17.35 14.17
C ASN A 272 4.33 -18.52 15.04
N ASN A 273 5.63 -18.61 15.30
CA ASN A 273 6.20 -19.65 16.16
C ASN A 273 6.27 -19.23 17.65
N ALA A 274 5.86 -18.00 17.98
CA ALA A 274 5.88 -17.46 19.34
C ALA A 274 4.54 -17.56 20.08
N ASN A 275 3.50 -18.10 19.42
CA ASN A 275 2.15 -18.32 19.97
C ASN A 275 1.85 -19.80 20.17
#